data_AF-A0A953D3L0-F1
#
_entry.id   AF-A0A953D3L0-F1
#
_cell.length_a   1.000
_cell.length_b   1.000
_cell.length_c   1.000
_cell.angle_alpha   90.00
_cell.angle_beta   90.00
_cell.angle_gamma   90.00
#
_symmetry.space_group_name_H-M   'P 1'
#
loop_
_entity.id
_entity.type
_entity.pdbx_description
1 polymer ?
#
loop_
_entity_poly.entity_id
_entity_poly.type
_entity_poly.pdbx_seq_one_letter_code
_entity_poly.pdbx_strand_id
1 'polypeptide(L)'
;MKRDEKAMMTAQRLGEAKDLGAKLARLRVARRMRQADAALRAGVSRSTAVLIESGDPGRTQAQILRYLEAIAPGLPFLALLQEDDPSLMALLAREKTQRVRLPNAADAADLDF
;
A
#
# COMPACT_ATOMS: atom_id res chain seq x y z
N MET A 1 4.92 -0.75 32.93
CA MET A 1 5.72 0.01 31.94
C MET A 1 5.37 -0.48 30.55
N LYS A 2 5.10 0.42 29.60
CA LYS A 2 4.81 0.02 28.21
C LYS A 2 6.11 -0.52 27.59
N ARG A 3 6.10 -1.77 27.14
CA ARG A 3 7.26 -2.39 26.45
C ARG A 3 7.32 -1.84 25.02
N ASP A 4 8.53 -1.61 24.53
CA ASP A 4 8.74 -1.29 23.12
C ASP A 4 8.68 -2.60 22.32
N GLU A 5 7.46 -2.98 21.93
CA GLU A 5 7.22 -4.21 21.17
C GLU A 5 7.94 -4.21 19.83
N LYS A 6 8.15 -3.04 19.22
CA LYS A 6 8.86 -2.90 17.94
C LYS A 6 10.32 -3.31 18.06
N ALA A 7 10.98 -2.95 19.16
CA ALA A 7 12.37 -3.33 19.44
C ALA A 7 12.54 -4.84 19.67
N MET A 8 11.46 -5.57 19.99
CA MET A 8 11.47 -7.01 20.20
C MET A 8 11.20 -7.82 18.91
N MET A 9 10.89 -7.15 17.80
CA MET A 9 10.60 -7.82 16.53
C MET A 9 11.89 -8.13 15.77
N THR A 10 11.91 -9.29 15.10
CA THR A 10 12.99 -9.59 14.15
C THR A 10 12.88 -8.70 12.92
N ALA A 11 14.00 -8.52 12.21
CA ALA A 11 14.03 -7.76 10.96
C ALA A 11 13.03 -8.29 9.92
N GLN A 12 12.84 -9.61 9.85
CA GLN A 12 11.86 -10.23 8.96
C GLN A 12 10.43 -9.77 9.29
N ARG A 13 10.02 -9.79 10.57
CA ARG A 13 8.67 -9.37 10.97
C ARG A 13 8.45 -7.86 10.77
N LEU A 14 9.51 -7.06 10.91
CA LEU A 14 9.47 -5.64 10.55
C LEU A 14 9.31 -5.43 9.03
N GLY A 15 9.90 -6.31 8.21
CA GLY A 15 9.67 -6.35 6.77
C GLY A 15 8.22 -6.66 6.42
N GLU A 16 7.66 -7.71 7.01
CA GLU A 16 6.26 -8.10 6.80
C GLU A 16 5.28 -6.97 7.18
N ALA A 17 5.55 -6.23 8.25
CA ALA A 17 4.74 -5.08 8.65
C ALA A 17 4.80 -3.94 7.62
N LYS A 18 6.00 -3.64 7.08
CA LYS A 18 6.16 -2.67 5.98
C LYS A 18 5.44 -3.09 4.72
N ASP A 19 5.54 -4.37 4.35
CA ASP A 19 4.87 -4.92 3.17
C ASP A 19 3.35 -4.81 3.30
N LEU A 20 2.80 -5.09 4.48
CA LEU A 20 1.37 -4.91 4.76
C LEU A 20 0.93 -3.44 4.58
N GLY A 21 1.70 -2.50 5.12
CA GLY A 21 1.42 -1.06 4.96
C GLY A 21 1.46 -0.63 3.48
N ALA A 22 2.46 -1.12 2.74
CA ALA A 22 2.60 -0.85 1.31
C ALA A 22 1.43 -1.42 0.50
N LYS A 23 0.95 -2.63 0.81
CA LYS A 23 -0.23 -3.24 0.16
C LYS A 23 -1.49 -2.41 0.38
N LEU A 24 -1.72 -1.91 1.60
CA LEU A 24 -2.84 -1.00 1.89
C LEU A 24 -2.74 0.32 1.10
N ALA A 25 -1.55 0.92 1.07
CA ALA A 25 -1.31 2.15 0.30
C ALA A 25 -1.54 1.94 -1.20
N ARG A 26 -1.05 0.81 -1.74
CA ARG A 26 -1.23 0.43 -3.15
C ARG A 26 -2.70 0.20 -3.48
N LEU A 27 -3.42 -0.55 -2.66
CA LEU A 27 -4.86 -0.77 -2.80
C LEU A 27 -5.63 0.57 -2.77
N ARG A 28 -5.29 1.46 -1.84
CA ARG A 28 -5.90 2.80 -1.75
C ARG A 28 -5.70 3.60 -3.04
N VAL A 29 -4.48 3.61 -3.58
CA VAL A 29 -4.16 4.31 -4.84
C VAL A 29 -4.88 3.66 -6.02
N ALA A 30 -4.93 2.33 -6.09
CA ALA A 30 -5.67 1.59 -7.11
C ALA A 30 -7.17 1.96 -7.12
N ARG A 31 -7.74 2.17 -5.92
CA ARG A 31 -9.13 2.62 -5.70
C ARG A 31 -9.31 4.15 -5.82
N ARG A 32 -8.25 4.88 -6.22
CA ARG A 32 -8.24 6.35 -6.41
C ARG A 32 -8.67 7.15 -5.18
N MET A 33 -8.36 6.66 -3.99
CA MET A 33 -8.75 7.30 -2.73
C MET A 33 -7.59 8.09 -2.13
N ARG A 34 -7.84 9.31 -1.64
CA ARG A 34 -6.82 10.07 -0.90
C ARG A 34 -6.65 9.47 0.49
N GLN A 35 -5.43 9.48 1.02
CA GLN A 35 -5.13 8.95 2.35
C GLN A 35 -5.98 9.61 3.45
N ALA A 36 -6.26 10.91 3.32
CA ALA A 36 -7.11 11.65 4.24
C ALA A 36 -8.58 11.20 4.20
N ASP A 37 -9.11 10.87 3.03
CA ASP A 37 -10.50 10.41 2.88
C ASP A 37 -10.65 8.99 3.48
N ALA A 38 -9.67 8.11 3.21
CA ALA A 38 -9.61 6.78 3.82
C ALA A 38 -9.51 6.88 5.36
N ALA A 39 -8.70 7.80 5.89
CA ALA A 39 -8.57 8.03 7.32
C ALA A 39 -9.90 8.45 7.97
N LEU A 40 -10.59 9.41 7.34
CA LEU A 40 -11.89 9.88 7.81
C LEU A 40 -12.92 8.75 7.84
N ARG A 41 -13.04 7.99 6.75
CA ARG A 41 -13.96 6.84 6.63
C ARG A 41 -13.64 5.73 7.63
N ALA A 42 -12.36 5.48 7.88
CA ALA A 42 -11.91 4.50 8.85
C ALA A 42 -12.09 4.96 10.30
N GLY A 43 -12.42 6.24 10.54
CA GLY A 43 -12.49 6.81 11.89
C GLY A 43 -11.12 6.82 12.58
N VAL A 44 -10.07 7.23 11.87
CA VAL A 44 -8.72 7.39 12.40
C VAL A 44 -8.14 8.76 12.01
N SER A 45 -7.14 9.23 12.76
CA SER A 45 -6.44 10.47 12.39
C SER A 45 -5.64 10.29 11.10
N ARG A 46 -5.37 11.40 10.39
CA ARG A 46 -4.47 11.40 9.23
C ARG A 46 -3.07 10.85 9.59
N SER A 47 -2.54 11.21 10.76
CA SER A 47 -1.26 10.68 11.25
C SER A 47 -1.30 9.17 11.47
N THR A 48 -2.43 8.62 11.92
CA THR A 48 -2.59 7.17 12.07
C THR A 48 -2.63 6.48 10.71
N ALA A 49 -3.30 7.06 9.71
CA ALA A 49 -3.28 6.51 8.35
C ALA A 49 -1.87 6.50 7.74
N VAL A 50 -1.07 7.55 7.95
CA VAL A 50 0.36 7.56 7.56
C VAL A 50 1.11 6.41 8.21
N LEU A 51 0.91 6.19 9.52
CA LEU A 51 1.59 5.13 10.26
C LEU A 51 1.15 3.73 9.77
N ILE A 52 -0.14 3.53 9.50
CA ILE A 52 -0.67 2.29 8.90
C ILE A 52 0.02 2.03 7.56
N GLU A 53 0.04 3.01 6.65
CA GLU A 53 0.62 2.83 5.32
C GLU A 53 2.15 2.71 5.32
N SER A 54 2.82 3.24 6.35
CA SER A 54 4.26 3.00 6.57
C SER A 54 4.58 1.61 7.14
N GLY A 55 3.56 0.86 7.56
CA GLY A 55 3.72 -0.44 8.22
C GLY A 55 4.21 -0.35 9.67
N ASP A 56 3.76 0.67 10.41
CA ASP A 56 4.07 0.79 11.84
C ASP A 56 3.44 -0.38 12.63
N PRO A 57 4.23 -1.28 13.25
CA PRO A 57 3.70 -2.40 14.02
C PRO A 57 2.97 -1.97 15.30
N GLY A 58 3.09 -0.70 15.71
CA GLY A 58 2.31 -0.14 16.81
C GLY A 58 0.83 0.11 16.49
N ARG A 59 0.39 -0.13 15.24
CA ARG A 59 -1.02 -0.05 14.85
C ARG A 59 -1.75 -1.33 15.24
N THR A 60 -2.97 -1.20 15.74
CA THR A 60 -3.76 -2.37 16.14
C THR A 60 -4.35 -3.08 14.93
N GLN A 61 -4.59 -4.39 15.05
CA GLN A 61 -5.31 -5.16 14.01
C GLN A 61 -6.68 -4.53 13.68
N ALA A 62 -7.40 -4.01 14.69
CA ALA A 62 -8.67 -3.33 14.48
C ALA A 62 -8.53 -2.02 13.66
N GLN A 63 -7.45 -1.26 13.85
CA GLN A 63 -7.17 -0.08 13.01
C GLN A 63 -6.90 -0.49 11.56
N ILE A 64 -6.12 -1.55 11.36
CA ILE A 64 -5.81 -2.10 10.03
C ILE A 64 -7.09 -2.55 9.31
N LEU A 65 -7.94 -3.34 9.99
CA LEU A 65 -9.19 -3.85 9.39
C LEU A 65 -10.20 -2.74 9.09
N ARG A 66 -10.35 -1.74 9.97
CA ARG A 66 -11.20 -0.57 9.67
C ARG A 66 -10.65 0.25 8.50
N TYR A 67 -9.32 0.36 8.38
CA TYR A 67 -8.70 1.06 7.26
C TYR A 67 -8.90 0.31 5.94
N LEU A 68 -8.79 -1.02 5.96
CA LEU A 68 -9.12 -1.89 4.83
C LEU A 68 -10.59 -1.73 4.41
N GLU A 69 -11.53 -1.83 5.35
CA GLU A 69 -12.96 -1.67 5.08
C GLU A 69 -13.29 -0.28 4.50
N ALA A 70 -12.60 0.77 4.97
CA ALA A 70 -12.77 2.11 4.44
C ALA A 70 -12.29 2.27 2.98
N ILE A 71 -11.30 1.48 2.56
CA ILE A 71 -10.73 1.51 1.20
C ILE A 71 -11.48 0.58 0.26
N ALA A 72 -11.73 -0.66 0.69
CA ALA A 72 -12.35 -1.72 -0.09
C ALA A 72 -13.33 -2.51 0.80
N PRO A 73 -14.57 -2.03 0.92
CA PRO A 73 -15.60 -2.67 1.73
C PRO A 73 -15.80 -4.14 1.37
N GLY A 74 -15.81 -5.03 2.37
CA GLY A 74 -16.01 -6.46 2.17
C GLY A 74 -14.82 -7.23 1.57
N LEU A 75 -13.68 -6.58 1.29
CA LEU A 75 -12.47 -7.28 0.85
C LEU A 75 -11.87 -8.06 2.04
N PRO A 76 -11.71 -9.40 1.96
CA PRO A 76 -11.16 -10.16 3.05
C PRO A 76 -9.68 -9.80 3.26
N PHE A 77 -9.24 -9.79 4.51
CA PHE A 77 -7.84 -9.46 4.85
C PHE A 77 -6.84 -10.39 4.14
N LEU A 78 -7.20 -11.66 3.93
CA LEU A 78 -6.38 -12.60 3.18
C LEU A 78 -6.18 -12.16 1.71
N ALA A 79 -7.22 -11.66 1.04
CA ALA A 79 -7.10 -11.17 -0.35
C ALA A 79 -6.18 -9.95 -0.45
N LEU A 80 -6.19 -9.06 0.56
CA LEU A 80 -5.19 -7.99 0.66
C LEU A 80 -3.76 -8.56 0.73
N LEU A 81 -3.54 -9.59 1.54
CA LEU A 81 -2.22 -10.21 1.70
C LEU A 81 -1.75 -10.93 0.43
N GLN A 82 -2.67 -11.51 -0.33
CA GLN A 82 -2.39 -12.17 -1.62
C GLN A 82 -2.33 -11.19 -2.80
N GLU A 83 -2.69 -9.92 -2.61
CA GLU A 83 -2.85 -8.92 -3.67
C GLU A 83 -3.93 -9.29 -4.71
N ASP A 84 -4.92 -10.07 -4.28
CA ASP A 84 -6.03 -10.56 -5.10
C ASP A 84 -7.18 -9.54 -5.16
N ASP A 85 -6.92 -8.36 -5.73
CA ASP A 85 -7.95 -7.33 -6.02
C ASP A 85 -7.92 -6.95 -7.52
N PRO A 86 -9.06 -6.99 -8.23
CA PRO A 86 -9.13 -6.60 -9.65
C PRO A 86 -8.62 -5.18 -9.94
N SER A 87 -8.73 -4.27 -8.98
CA SER A 87 -8.22 -2.90 -9.07
C SER A 87 -6.69 -2.86 -9.06
N LEU A 88 -6.02 -3.78 -8.36
CA LEU A 88 -4.57 -3.92 -8.40
C LEU A 88 -4.11 -4.39 -9.79
N MET A 89 -4.86 -5.29 -10.44
CA MET A 89 -4.60 -5.72 -11.82
C MET A 89 -4.79 -4.57 -12.81
N ALA A 90 -5.86 -3.77 -12.65
CA ALA A 90 -6.09 -2.57 -13.46
C ALA A 90 -5.00 -1.50 -13.24
N LEU A 91 -4.51 -1.34 -12.01
CA LEU A 91 -3.38 -0.45 -11.70
C LEU A 91 -2.10 -0.95 -12.36
N LEU A 92 -1.77 -2.23 -12.24
CA LEU A 92 -0.61 -2.86 -12.89
C LEU A 92 -0.64 -2.69 -14.41
N ALA A 93 -1.82 -2.84 -15.03
CA ALA A 93 -1.97 -2.60 -16.46
C ALA A 93 -1.67 -1.13 -16.83
N ARG A 94 -2.18 -0.16 -16.06
CA ARG A 94 -1.89 1.27 -16.28
C ARG A 94 -0.41 1.61 -16.04
N GLU A 95 0.19 1.09 -14.99
CA GLU A 95 1.63 1.27 -14.69
C GLU A 95 2.52 0.71 -15.81
N LYS A 96 2.14 -0.44 -16.39
CA LYS A 96 2.82 -1.02 -17.55
C LYS A 96 2.66 -0.15 -18.80
N THR A 97 1.47 0.38 -19.07
CA THR A 97 1.22 1.26 -20.22
C THR A 97 1.94 2.61 -20.10
N GLN A 98 2.15 3.14 -18.89
CA GLN A 98 2.84 4.41 -18.67
C GLN A 98 4.37 4.35 -18.86
N ARG A 99 4.97 3.16 -18.96
CA ARG A 99 6.43 2.97 -19.17
C ARG A 99 6.85 2.98 -20.65
N VAL A 100 6.44 4.00 -21.40
CA VAL A 100 7.16 4.38 -22.62
C VAL A 100 7.72 5.78 -22.40
N ARG A 101 8.98 5.84 -21.95
CA ARG A 101 9.77 7.06 -22.01
C ARG A 101 10.06 7.29 -23.50
N LEU A 102 9.80 8.48 -24.03
CA LEU A 102 10.30 8.81 -25.37
C LEU A 102 11.83 8.60 -25.35
N PRO A 103 12.40 7.90 -26.36
CA PRO A 103 13.84 7.76 -26.47
C PRO A 103 14.46 9.17 -26.41
N ASN A 104 15.46 9.37 -25.56
CA ASN A 104 16.29 10.56 -25.68
C ASN A 104 17.17 10.39 -26.94
N ALA A 105 17.71 11.48 -27.49
CA ALA A 105 18.59 11.43 -28.67
C ALA A 105 19.80 10.48 -28.50
N ALA A 106 20.17 10.15 -27.24
CA ALA A 106 21.19 9.16 -26.92
C ALA A 106 20.76 7.70 -27.17
N ASP A 107 19.46 7.39 -27.10
CA ASP A 107 18.91 6.04 -27.29
C ASP A 107 18.62 5.72 -28.77
N ALA A 108 18.63 6.74 -29.64
CA ALA A 108 18.40 6.59 -31.08
C ALA A 108 19.63 6.05 -31.84
N ALA A 109 20.81 6.03 -31.22
CA ALA A 109 22.04 5.50 -31.82
C ALA A 109 22.15 3.97 -31.74
N ASP A 110 21.35 3.32 -30.88
CA ASP A 110 21.35 1.85 -30.68
C ASP A 110 20.22 1.13 -31.44
N LEU A 111 19.44 1.86 -32.24
CA LEU A 111 18.39 1.29 -33.09
C LEU A 111 18.83 1.34 -34.56
N ASP A 112 19.76 0.45 -34.92
CA ASP A 112 20.00 0.07 -36.32
C ASP A 112 18.83 -0.81 -36.78
N PHE A 113 18.09 -0.35 -37.79
CA PHE A 113 17.17 -1.16 -38.58
C PHE A 113 17.87 -1.67 -39.84
#